data_AF-A0A9D3VGK8-F1
#
_entry.id   AF-A0A9D3VGK8-F1
#
_cell.length_a   1.000
_cell.length_b   1.000
_cell.length_c   1.000
_cell.angle_alpha   90.00
_cell.angle_beta   90.00
_cell.angle_gamma   90.00
#
_symmetry.space_group_name_H-M   'P 1'
#
loop_
_entity.id
_entity.type
_entity.pdbx_description
1 polymer ?
#
loop_
_entity_poly.entity_id
_entity_poly.type
_entity_poly.pdbx_seq_one_letter_code
_entity_poly.pdbx_strand_id
1 'polypeptide(L)'
;MNSMLSCIGIVIRDNLGRVPGSHLVLIAHVPMAFSLEALVCFHVVRLAVDLSLCKVTFEGDSLSVIRNAYSLLHDVLAIKAYIWDVKAIASSFHHCLFTHIPREGNTIAYLLATTRLHSGGSSFLSSVVPSLYEAA
;
A
#
# COMPACT_ATOMS: atom_id res chain seq x y z
N MET A 1 -11.63 -15.34 -19.37
CA MET A 1 -10.87 -15.74 -18.17
C MET A 1 -10.89 -14.54 -17.23
N ASN A 2 -11.73 -14.57 -16.20
CA ASN A 2 -11.82 -13.47 -15.24
C ASN A 2 -10.53 -13.48 -14.41
N SER A 3 -9.75 -12.41 -14.46
CA SER A 3 -8.54 -12.28 -13.65
C SER A 3 -8.94 -12.26 -12.16
N MET A 4 -8.72 -13.36 -11.44
CA MET A 4 -8.98 -13.49 -9.99
C MET A 4 -7.96 -12.74 -9.12
N LEU A 5 -7.21 -11.80 -9.70
CA LEU A 5 -6.12 -11.07 -9.06
C LEU A 5 -6.33 -9.56 -9.25
N SER A 6 -6.19 -8.82 -8.16
CA SER A 6 -6.07 -7.36 -8.14
C SER A 6 -4.59 -7.00 -8.04
N CYS A 7 -4.14 -6.03 -8.82
CA CYS A 7 -2.79 -5.48 -8.73
C CYS A 7 -2.82 -4.13 -8.03
N ILE A 8 -1.84 -3.87 -7.19
CA ILE A 8 -1.69 -2.63 -6.43
C ILE A 8 -0.32 -2.07 -6.75
N GLY A 9 -0.27 -0.79 -7.12
CA GLY A 9 0.96 -0.03 -7.22
C GLY A 9 1.21 0.72 -5.94
N ILE A 10 2.46 0.69 -5.48
CA ILE A 10 2.96 1.44 -4.34
C ILE A 10 4.09 2.31 -4.85
N VAL A 11 4.07 3.60 -4.50
CA VAL A 11 5.11 4.56 -4.84
C VAL A 11 5.79 4.99 -3.56
N ILE A 12 7.11 4.87 -3.50
CA ILE A 12 7.91 5.34 -2.37
C ILE A 12 8.43 6.72 -2.75
N ARG A 13 8.14 7.71 -1.91
CA ARG A 13 8.61 9.08 -2.08
C ARG A 13 9.53 9.49 -0.92
N ASP A 14 10.57 10.25 -1.24
CA ASP A 14 11.36 10.93 -0.20
C ASP A 14 10.72 12.26 0.21
N ASN A 15 11.34 12.94 1.19
CA ASN A 15 10.85 14.22 1.71
C ASN A 15 10.93 15.39 0.72
N LEU A 16 11.62 15.22 -0.41
CA LEU A 16 11.67 16.20 -1.51
C LEU A 16 10.65 15.88 -2.61
N GLY A 17 9.85 14.82 -2.43
CA GLY A 17 8.89 14.35 -3.42
C GLY A 17 9.50 13.55 -4.57
N ARG A 18 10.80 13.20 -4.49
CA ARG A 18 11.45 12.32 -5.47
C ARG A 18 10.98 10.89 -5.25
N VAL A 19 10.97 10.07 -6.31
CA VAL A 19 10.49 8.68 -6.28
C VAL A 19 11.69 7.72 -6.33
N PRO A 20 12.33 7.38 -5.20
CA PRO A 20 13.46 6.46 -5.18
C PRO A 20 13.08 5.00 -5.49
N GLY A 21 11.79 4.66 -5.47
CA GLY A 21 11.34 3.30 -5.75
C GLY A 21 9.83 3.15 -5.89
N SER A 22 9.43 1.99 -6.38
CA SER A 22 8.04 1.56 -6.44
C SER A 22 7.93 0.06 -6.22
N HIS A 23 6.75 -0.40 -5.80
CA HIS A 23 6.48 -1.82 -5.54
C HIS A 23 5.12 -2.21 -6.12
N LEU A 24 4.99 -3.45 -6.56
CA LEU A 24 3.73 -4.02 -7.04
C LEU A 24 3.30 -5.17 -6.14
N VAL A 25 2.03 -5.20 -5.75
CA VAL A 25 1.46 -6.27 -4.93
C VAL A 25 0.29 -6.90 -5.69
N LEU A 26 0.32 -8.22 -5.84
CA LEU A 26 -0.77 -9.00 -6.41
C LEU A 26 -1.58 -9.62 -5.27
N ILE A 27 -2.88 -9.36 -5.26
CA ILE A 27 -3.79 -9.82 -4.22
C ILE A 27 -4.89 -10.65 -4.85
N ALA A 28 -5.18 -11.81 -4.26
CA ALA A 28 -6.32 -12.63 -4.65
C ALA A 28 -7.63 -11.85 -4.47
N HIS A 29 -8.58 -12.07 -5.38
CA HIS A 29 -9.82 -11.31 -5.41
C HIS A 29 -10.49 -11.20 -4.03
N VAL A 30 -10.57 -9.97 -3.51
CA VAL A 30 -11.30 -9.64 -2.30
C VAL A 30 -12.65 -9.02 -2.72
N PRO A 31 -13.79 -9.62 -2.37
CA PRO A 31 -15.10 -9.22 -2.90
C PRO A 31 -15.57 -7.83 -2.43
N MET A 32 -14.94 -7.26 -1.41
CA MET A 32 -15.30 -5.96 -0.86
C MET A 32 -14.14 -4.98 -1.05
N ALA A 33 -14.40 -3.85 -1.71
CA ALA A 33 -13.40 -2.81 -1.95
C ALA A 33 -12.75 -2.33 -0.65
N PHE A 34 -13.53 -2.13 0.41
CA PHE A 34 -13.01 -1.73 1.72
C PHE A 34 -12.02 -2.76 2.31
N SER A 35 -12.29 -4.06 2.15
CA SER A 35 -11.41 -5.12 2.63
C SER A 35 -10.12 -5.20 1.81
N LEU A 36 -10.22 -4.99 0.49
CA LEU A 36 -9.05 -4.90 -0.39
C LEU A 36 -8.14 -3.74 0.06
N GLU A 37 -8.71 -2.56 0.26
CA GLU A 37 -7.99 -1.37 0.70
C GLU A 37 -7.35 -1.53 2.10
N ALA A 38 -8.04 -2.21 3.04
CA ALA A 38 -7.47 -2.50 4.35
C ALA A 38 -6.27 -3.47 4.26
N LEU A 39 -6.37 -4.47 3.40
CA LEU A 39 -5.29 -5.41 3.12
C LEU A 39 -4.13 -4.73 2.37
N VAL A 40 -4.42 -3.83 1.42
CA VAL A 40 -3.42 -2.97 0.77
C VAL A 40 -2.64 -2.19 1.82
N CYS A 41 -3.35 -1.52 2.73
CA CYS A 41 -2.75 -0.73 3.80
C CYS A 41 -1.82 -1.60 4.68
N PHE A 42 -2.26 -2.80 5.05
CA PHE A 42 -1.41 -3.77 5.77
C PHE A 42 -0.12 -4.10 5.01
N HIS A 43 -0.20 -4.39 3.71
CA HIS A 43 0.98 -4.67 2.89
C HIS A 43 1.93 -3.47 2.79
N VAL A 44 1.40 -2.26 2.60
CA VAL A 44 2.20 -1.03 2.49
C VAL A 44 2.92 -0.74 3.81
N VAL A 45 2.24 -0.91 4.95
CA VAL A 45 2.83 -0.70 6.28
C VAL A 45 3.91 -1.74 6.57
N ARG A 46 3.71 -3.01 6.21
CA ARG A 46 4.76 -4.04 6.31
C ARG A 46 5.96 -3.75 5.42
N LEU A 47 5.72 -3.33 4.18
CA LEU A 47 6.80 -2.96 3.26
C LEU A 47 7.66 -1.83 3.85
N ALA A 48 7.05 -0.84 4.51
CA ALA A 48 7.80 0.22 5.17
C ALA A 48 8.70 -0.29 6.31
N VAL A 49 8.26 -1.32 7.06
CA VAL A 49 9.12 -2.01 8.05
C VAL A 49 10.25 -2.76 7.36
N ASP A 50 9.97 -3.50 6.30
CA ASP A 50 10.98 -4.27 5.56
C ASP A 50 12.06 -3.36 4.95
N LEU A 51 11.68 -2.12 4.58
CA LEU A 51 12.58 -1.07 4.11
C LEU A 51 13.28 -0.31 5.25
N SER A 52 13.07 -0.69 6.50
CA SER A 52 13.66 -0.05 7.69
C SER A 52 13.39 1.47 7.77
N LEU A 53 12.20 1.89 7.32
CA LEU A 53 11.81 3.30 7.40
C LEU A 53 11.38 3.65 8.83
N CYS A 54 11.84 4.79 9.35
CA CYS A 54 11.52 5.22 10.72
C CYS A 54 10.46 6.33 10.80
N LYS A 55 10.37 7.17 9.76
CA LYS A 55 9.42 8.29 9.65
C LYS A 55 8.67 8.16 8.33
N VAL A 56 7.37 7.89 8.39
CA VAL A 56 6.58 7.52 7.22
C VAL A 56 5.24 8.26 7.22
N THR A 57 4.83 8.70 6.03
CA THR A 57 3.46 9.15 5.75
C THR A 57 2.89 8.21 4.71
N PHE A 58 1.83 7.49 5.07
CA PHE A 58 1.09 6.61 4.17
C PHE A 58 -0.03 7.42 3.52
N GLU A 59 0.02 7.55 2.20
CA GLU A 59 -0.96 8.32 1.43
C GLU A 59 -1.84 7.39 0.60
N GLY A 60 -3.15 7.61 0.60
CA GLY A 60 -4.10 6.84 -0.21
C GLY A 60 -5.42 7.58 -0.44
N ASP A 61 -6.20 7.12 -1.41
CA ASP A 61 -7.50 7.68 -1.80
C ASP A 61 -8.69 7.01 -1.10
N SER A 62 -8.46 5.97 -0.30
CA SER A 62 -9.49 5.30 0.49
C SER A 62 -9.72 6.00 1.83
N LEU A 63 -10.63 6.97 1.86
CA LEU A 63 -11.02 7.69 3.08
C LEU A 63 -11.50 6.74 4.19
N SER A 64 -12.19 5.65 3.84
CA SER A 64 -12.70 4.67 4.79
C SER A 64 -11.59 3.94 5.55
N VAL A 65 -10.49 3.59 4.87
CA VAL A 65 -9.35 2.93 5.52
C VAL A 65 -8.59 3.91 6.40
N ILE A 66 -8.38 5.13 5.93
CA ILE A 66 -7.69 6.18 6.68
C ILE A 66 -8.46 6.52 7.96
N ARG A 67 -9.78 6.69 7.88
CA ARG A 67 -10.63 6.91 9.07
C ARG A 67 -10.54 5.75 10.06
N ASN A 68 -10.49 4.51 9.58
CA ASN A 68 -10.38 3.34 10.46
C ASN A 68 -9.01 3.19 11.11
N ALA A 69 -7.93 3.63 10.45
CA ALA A 69 -6.59 3.69 11.03
C ALA A 69 -6.54 4.58 12.28
N TYR A 70 -7.40 5.61 12.36
CA TYR A 70 -7.52 6.49 13.54
C TYR A 70 -8.64 6.13 14.53
N SER A 71 -9.54 5.19 14.20
CA SER A 71 -10.71 4.87 15.05
C SER A 71 -10.37 4.02 16.27
N LEU A 72 -10.99 4.28 17.43
CA LEU A 72 -10.79 3.51 18.68
C LEU A 72 -11.79 2.34 18.84
N LEU A 73 -12.77 2.18 17.93
CA LEU A 73 -13.84 1.19 18.09
C LEU A 73 -13.42 -0.22 17.66
N HIS A 74 -13.68 -1.21 18.51
CA HIS A 74 -13.30 -2.62 18.33
C HIS A 74 -14.52 -3.47 17.94
N ASP A 75 -14.45 -4.21 16.83
CA ASP A 75 -15.42 -5.26 16.46
C ASP A 75 -14.75 -6.37 15.65
N VAL A 76 -15.32 -7.57 15.66
CA VAL A 76 -14.68 -8.87 15.33
C VAL A 76 -14.62 -9.20 13.82
N LEU A 77 -14.98 -8.27 12.92
CA LEU A 77 -14.95 -8.55 11.47
C LEU A 77 -13.50 -8.69 10.97
N ALA A 78 -13.24 -9.66 10.07
CA ALA A 78 -11.91 -9.94 9.48
C ALA A 78 -11.21 -8.68 8.90
N ILE A 79 -11.98 -7.67 8.51
CA ILE A 79 -11.46 -6.39 8.02
C ILE A 79 -10.81 -5.57 9.13
N LYS A 80 -11.33 -5.63 10.35
CA LYS A 80 -10.71 -5.00 11.52
C LYS A 80 -9.46 -5.74 11.98
N ALA A 81 -9.26 -7.01 11.61
CA ALA A 81 -7.98 -7.71 11.87
C ALA A 81 -6.83 -7.06 11.07
N TYR A 82 -7.02 -6.77 9.78
CA TYR A 82 -6.00 -6.01 9.02
C TYR A 82 -5.78 -4.62 9.58
N ILE A 83 -6.84 -3.91 9.97
CA ILE A 83 -6.71 -2.58 10.60
C ILE A 83 -6.02 -2.66 11.97
N TRP A 84 -6.25 -3.73 12.72
CA TRP A 84 -5.57 -4.00 13.99
C TRP A 84 -4.09 -4.20 13.77
N ASP A 85 -3.71 -5.06 12.84
CA ASP A 85 -2.31 -5.32 12.50
C ASP A 85 -1.64 -4.04 11.97
N VAL A 86 -2.33 -3.27 11.13
CA VAL A 86 -1.87 -1.95 10.68
C VAL A 86 -1.55 -1.05 11.86
N LYS A 87 -2.43 -0.94 12.86
CA LYS A 87 -2.18 -0.12 14.06
C LYS A 87 -1.03 -0.64 14.90
N ALA A 88 -0.95 -1.95 15.08
CA ALA A 88 0.12 -2.59 15.84
C ALA A 88 1.49 -2.38 15.19
N ILE A 89 1.57 -2.45 13.85
CA ILE A 89 2.81 -2.16 13.14
C ILE A 89 3.09 -0.65 13.10
N ALA A 90 2.06 0.17 12.91
CA ALA A 90 2.18 1.63 12.87
C ALA A 90 2.79 2.22 14.16
N SER A 91 2.54 1.59 15.32
CA SER A 91 3.11 2.02 16.60
C SER A 91 4.62 1.75 16.74
N SER A 92 5.21 0.93 15.85
CA SER A 92 6.65 0.65 15.84
C SER A 92 7.48 1.75 15.16
N PHE A 93 6.85 2.61 14.35
CA PHE A 93 7.53 3.73 13.71
C PHE A 93 7.74 4.88 14.68
N HIS A 94 8.84 5.62 14.53
CA HIS A 94 9.07 6.84 15.30
C HIS A 94 8.06 7.94 14.93
N HIS A 95 7.66 8.00 13.66
CA HIS A 95 6.61 8.90 13.20
C HIS A 95 5.81 8.22 12.10
N CYS A 96 4.50 8.11 12.27
CA CYS A 96 3.58 7.46 11.32
C CYS A 96 2.32 8.30 11.16
N LEU A 97 2.02 8.70 9.92
CA LEU A 97 0.79 9.39 9.56
C LEU A 97 0.06 8.66 8.43
N PHE A 98 -1.26 8.73 8.44
CA PHE A 98 -2.12 8.27 7.34
C PHE A 98 -2.85 9.48 6.78
N THR A 99 -2.62 9.80 5.50
CA THR A 99 -3.16 11.00 4.87
C THR A 99 -4.01 10.64 3.67
N HIS A 100 -5.19 11.25 3.59
CA HIS A 100 -6.06 11.10 2.44
C HIS A 100 -5.62 12.03 1.32
N ILE A 101 -5.40 11.47 0.14
CA ILE A 101 -5.14 12.22 -1.08
C ILE A 101 -6.25 11.96 -2.10
N PRO A 102 -6.62 12.95 -2.93
CA PRO A 102 -7.55 12.72 -4.02
C PRO A 102 -6.96 11.71 -5.02
N ARG A 103 -7.82 11.00 -5.75
CA ARG A 103 -7.40 9.94 -6.68
C ARG A 103 -6.42 10.45 -7.74
N GLU A 104 -6.56 11.71 -8.16
CA GLU A 104 -5.66 12.39 -9.10
C GLU A 104 -4.24 12.50 -8.53
N GLY A 105 -4.09 12.68 -7.22
CA GLY A 105 -2.80 12.65 -6.51
C GLY A 105 -2.20 11.25 -6.40
N ASN A 106 -3.01 10.20 -6.60
CA ASN A 106 -2.59 8.80 -6.56
C ASN A 106 -2.38 8.19 -7.97
N THR A 107 -2.32 9.03 -9.01
CA THR A 107 -2.27 8.57 -10.41
C THR A 107 -1.08 7.66 -10.72
N ILE A 108 0.11 7.94 -10.18
CA ILE A 108 1.31 7.13 -10.45
C ILE A 108 1.13 5.69 -9.93
N ALA A 109 0.64 5.53 -8.70
CA ALA A 109 0.35 4.22 -8.13
C ALA A 109 -0.72 3.46 -8.94
N TYR A 110 -1.75 4.15 -9.39
CA TYR A 110 -2.79 3.59 -10.25
C TYR A 110 -2.26 3.13 -11.63
N LEU A 111 -1.41 3.93 -12.26
CA LEU A 111 -0.78 3.58 -13.55
C LEU A 111 0.17 2.38 -13.39
N LEU A 112 0.93 2.32 -12.30
CA LEU A 112 1.78 1.18 -11.97
C LEU A 112 0.95 -0.12 -11.85
N ALA A 113 -0.19 -0.06 -11.16
CA ALA A 113 -1.07 -1.21 -11.01
C ALA A 113 -1.62 -1.71 -12.35
N THR A 114 -2.10 -0.78 -13.20
CA THR A 114 -2.78 -1.11 -14.45
C THR A 114 -1.82 -1.61 -15.53
N THR A 115 -0.63 -1.02 -15.67
CA THR A 115 0.39 -1.46 -16.64
C THR A 115 0.77 -2.93 -16.48
N ARG A 116 0.89 -3.44 -15.23
CA ARG A 116 1.20 -4.87 -15.01
C ARG A 116 0.01 -5.80 -15.26
N LEU A 117 -1.23 -5.38 -14.97
CA LEU A 117 -2.43 -6.16 -15.29
C LEU A 117 -2.58 -6.38 -16.81
N HIS A 118 -2.23 -5.38 -17.62
CA HIS A 118 -2.27 -5.50 -19.09
C HIS A 118 -1.15 -6.38 -19.66
N SER A 119 -0.08 -6.63 -18.90
CA SER A 119 1.12 -7.33 -19.37
C SER A 119 1.04 -8.87 -19.28
N GLY A 120 -0.08 -9.46 -18.82
CA GLY A 120 -0.38 -10.90 -18.94
C GLY A 120 0.55 -11.90 -18.23
N GLY A 121 1.58 -11.44 -17.51
CA GLY A 121 2.52 -12.30 -16.80
C GLY A 121 1.99 -12.72 -15.43
N SER A 122 1.36 -13.89 -15.36
CA SER A 122 1.06 -14.58 -14.10
C SER A 122 2.36 -15.07 -13.46
N SER A 123 3.09 -14.18 -12.80
CA SER A 123 4.17 -14.55 -11.92
C SER A 123 4.04 -13.77 -10.62
N PHE A 124 3.94 -14.51 -9.52
CA PHE A 124 4.05 -14.00 -8.16
C PHE A 124 5.47 -13.44 -8.04
N LEU A 125 5.61 -12.15 -8.33
CA LEU A 125 6.86 -11.42 -8.21
C LEU A 125 6.57 -10.31 -7.22
N SER A 126 7.09 -10.47 -5.99
CA SER A 126 7.59 -9.34 -5.22
C SER A 126 8.78 -8.75 -5.99
N SER A 127 8.53 -8.20 -7.18
CA SER A 127 9.53 -7.41 -7.86
C SER A 127 9.59 -6.09 -7.10
N VAL A 128 10.47 -6.04 -6.10
CA VAL A 128 11.19 -4.80 -5.84
C VAL A 128 11.78 -4.43 -7.20
N VAL A 129 11.27 -3.40 -7.84
CA VAL A 129 11.97 -2.80 -8.98
C VAL A 129 13.08 -1.99 -8.32
N PRO A 130 14.35 -2.44 -8.37
CA PRO A 130 15.44 -1.63 -7.85
C PRO A 130 15.64 -0.52 -8.88
N SER A 131 15.15 0.69 -8.60
CA SER A 131 15.75 1.86 -9.23
C SER A 131 17.11 2.05 -8.56
N LEU A 132 18.12 1.62 -9.29
CA LEU A 132 19.54 1.81 -9.05
C LEU A 132 19.81 3.26 -8.60
N TYR A 133 20.35 3.42 -7.39
CA TYR A 133 21.31 4.50 -7.17
C TYR A 133 22.69 3.84 -7.02
N GLU A 134 23.38 3.68 -8.15
CA GLU A 134 24.83 3.83 -8.15
C GLU A 134 25.11 5.14 -8.86
N ALA A 135 25.38 6.17 -8.08
CA ALA A 135 26.32 7.22 -8.46
C ALA A 135 26.83 7.85 -7.18
N ALA A 136 28.14 7.65 -6.97
CA ALA A 136 28.98 8.22 -5.93
C ALA A 136 28.98 9.75 -5.92
#